data_AF-A0A1Y3V8R1-F1
#
_entry.id   AF-A0A1Y3V8R1-F1
#
_cell.length_a   1.000
_cell.length_b   1.000
_cell.length_c   1.000
_cell.angle_alpha   90.00
_cell.angle_beta   90.00
_cell.angle_gamma   90.00
#
_symmetry.space_group_name_H-M   'P 1'
#
loop_
_entity.id
_entity.type
_entity.pdbx_description
1 polymer ?
#
loop_
_entity_poly.entity_id
_entity_poly.type
_entity_poly.pdbx_seq_one_letter_code
_entity_poly.pdbx_strand_id
1 'polypeptide(L)'
;MKRIIRLLCCAAVVSTLVLGACTESSADDERTEQGDPDQKPEPKPEPEPEPEPEPEPEDPLADGKLYILAIGNSFSQDAVEQYLWELFDAAGIEAVIGNMYIGGCPLEKHWNNAKSDAAAYAYRKVVGGTKTESSNVSLSTALDDEPWEIVTLQQASGQSGVYSSYVPYLSNLIGYLQERVDAQIWFHQTWAYAQSSTHESFPTYRSDQTAMYEAIVGAVQQAFADNAELSGVIPAGTAVQNARTSFLGDTFNRDGYHLETTYGRYTAACTWFEALSGQSVVGNAYAPSTIDDQMTAIAQHAAHAAVEKPYEVTVLVDYQQPQVDDGPIEAPIYVDFGSKSSGTPWNNITVADAADITLKDAEARYTQAVLSIDPAFSTVYAGVRGEPQADFVSGGITWPRMVWVDGLTVSGTAGEGDSDPATIVISGLQPTQNFDVTVLAVRYNGTRTARTTDYRLVGASETGGQISQGIRIGSGEGQYASWEEVPFEEYALTFEGVAPAADGTLRLTVKGVDVGSTAVEGHISALCLAPAE
;
A
#
# COMPACT_ATOMS: atom_id res chain seq x y z
N MET A 1 -22.78 -26.46 14.32
CA MET A 1 -23.74 -25.37 14.06
C MET A 1 -23.49 -24.90 12.64
N LYS A 2 -24.34 -25.29 11.68
CA LYS A 2 -24.23 -24.90 10.28
C LYS A 2 -24.73 -23.46 10.15
N ARG A 3 -23.92 -22.54 9.62
CA ARG A 3 -24.36 -21.20 9.21
C ARG A 3 -24.32 -21.13 7.68
N ILE A 4 -25.50 -20.90 7.14
CA ILE A 4 -25.82 -20.64 5.74
C ILE A 4 -25.33 -19.22 5.42
N ILE A 5 -24.56 -19.03 4.35
CA ILE A 5 -24.28 -17.71 3.77
C ILE A 5 -24.90 -17.68 2.36
N ARG A 6 -25.94 -16.87 2.22
CA ARG A 6 -26.53 -16.48 0.95
C ARG A 6 -25.78 -15.24 0.44
N LEU A 7 -25.13 -15.34 -0.73
CA LEU A 7 -24.84 -14.17 -1.55
C LEU A 7 -26.11 -13.83 -2.34
N LEU A 8 -26.78 -12.75 -1.98
CA LEU A 8 -27.95 -12.24 -2.71
C LEU A 8 -27.50 -11.27 -3.81
N CYS A 9 -27.60 -11.71 -5.06
CA CYS A 9 -27.59 -10.82 -6.22
C CYS A 9 -28.87 -9.95 -6.22
N CYS A 10 -28.75 -8.67 -5.89
CA CYS A 10 -29.84 -7.71 -6.04
C CYS A 10 -29.99 -7.29 -7.50
N ALA A 11 -30.94 -7.90 -8.23
CA ALA A 11 -31.51 -7.33 -9.43
C ALA A 11 -32.62 -6.34 -9.04
N ALA A 12 -32.41 -5.05 -9.32
CA ALA A 12 -33.39 -4.00 -9.07
C ALA A 12 -34.57 -4.12 -10.06
N VAL A 13 -35.74 -4.52 -9.58
CA VAL A 13 -37.01 -4.38 -10.33
C VAL A 13 -37.67 -3.06 -9.92
N VAL A 14 -37.70 -2.12 -10.85
CA VAL A 14 -38.42 -0.85 -10.75
C VAL A 14 -39.92 -1.14 -10.77
N SER A 15 -40.62 -0.86 -9.66
CA SER A 15 -42.08 -0.80 -9.63
C SER A 15 -42.53 0.65 -9.50
N THR A 16 -43.13 1.14 -10.59
CA THR A 16 -43.75 2.45 -10.73
C THR A 16 -45.02 2.53 -9.86
N LEU A 17 -45.01 3.36 -8.82
CA LEU A 17 -46.22 3.75 -8.09
C LEU A 17 -46.96 4.84 -8.88
N VAL A 18 -48.14 4.51 -9.41
CA VAL A 18 -49.09 5.48 -9.94
C VAL A 18 -50.02 5.91 -8.81
N LEU A 19 -49.88 7.17 -8.39
CA LEU A 19 -50.84 7.86 -7.52
C LEU A 19 -52.01 8.36 -8.38
N GLY A 20 -53.17 7.71 -8.26
CA GLY A 20 -54.45 8.18 -8.79
C GLY A 20 -55.38 8.54 -7.63
N ALA A 21 -55.61 9.83 -7.44
CA ALA A 21 -56.57 10.36 -6.48
C ALA A 21 -57.98 10.41 -7.07
N CYS A 22 -58.95 10.42 -6.14
CA CYS A 22 -60.28 11.03 -6.22
C CYS A 22 -61.49 10.18 -6.62
N THR A 23 -62.39 10.08 -5.63
CA THR A 23 -63.85 10.32 -5.63
C THR A 23 -64.80 9.15 -5.42
N GLU A 24 -65.65 9.37 -4.41
CA GLU A 24 -66.76 8.58 -3.88
C GLU A 24 -68.00 8.58 -4.80
N SER A 25 -69.01 7.81 -4.36
CA SER A 25 -70.42 7.78 -4.81
C SER A 25 -70.69 6.75 -5.91
N SER A 26 -71.72 5.91 -5.90
CA SER A 26 -72.81 5.54 -4.98
C SER A 26 -73.68 4.53 -5.74
N ALA A 27 -74.45 3.73 -4.99
CA ALA A 27 -75.74 3.15 -5.37
C ALA A 27 -75.77 1.84 -6.20
N ASP A 28 -76.46 0.88 -5.58
CA ASP A 28 -77.51 -0.02 -6.09
C ASP A 28 -77.18 -1.03 -7.19
N ASP A 29 -77.32 -2.33 -6.89
CA ASP A 29 -78.60 -3.02 -7.14
C ASP A 29 -78.54 -4.49 -6.65
N GLU A 30 -79.54 -4.88 -5.84
CA GLU A 30 -79.87 -6.28 -5.61
C GLU A 30 -80.60 -6.83 -6.84
N ARG A 31 -80.12 -7.93 -7.42
CA ARG A 31 -80.99 -8.80 -8.22
C ARG A 31 -80.59 -10.27 -8.12
N THR A 32 -81.47 -11.02 -7.48
CA THR A 32 -81.54 -12.48 -7.45
C THR A 32 -81.87 -13.04 -8.84
N GLU A 33 -81.12 -14.05 -9.30
CA GLU A 33 -81.64 -15.09 -10.19
C GLU A 33 -81.11 -16.48 -9.77
N GLN A 34 -82.06 -17.38 -9.57
CA GLN A 34 -81.89 -18.82 -9.39
C GLN A 34 -81.88 -19.48 -10.78
N GLY A 35 -80.94 -20.38 -11.04
CA GLY A 35 -80.94 -21.19 -12.27
C GLY A 35 -79.88 -22.30 -12.31
N ASP A 36 -80.38 -23.54 -12.21
CA ASP A 36 -79.88 -24.82 -12.72
C ASP A 36 -78.90 -25.69 -11.88
N PRO A 37 -79.32 -26.89 -11.41
CA PRO A 37 -78.48 -27.84 -10.69
C PRO A 37 -78.10 -29.04 -11.58
N ASP A 38 -77.08 -28.92 -12.43
CA ASP A 38 -76.37 -30.09 -12.99
C ASP A 38 -75.11 -29.69 -13.76
N GLN A 39 -74.05 -29.32 -13.05
CA GLN A 39 -72.68 -29.40 -13.59
C GLN A 39 -71.73 -29.96 -12.53
N LYS A 40 -71.24 -31.17 -12.79
CA LYS A 40 -70.18 -31.82 -12.03
C LYS A 40 -68.85 -31.13 -12.42
N PRO A 41 -68.09 -30.55 -11.47
CA PRO A 41 -66.83 -29.88 -11.82
C PRO A 41 -65.79 -30.90 -12.31
N GLU A 42 -65.13 -30.59 -13.43
CA GLU A 42 -63.97 -31.33 -13.90
C GLU A 42 -62.81 -31.23 -12.87
N PRO A 43 -62.02 -32.30 -12.68
CA PRO A 43 -60.89 -32.25 -11.77
C PRO A 43 -59.83 -31.28 -12.30
N LYS A 44 -59.36 -30.37 -11.44
CA LYS A 44 -58.22 -29.49 -11.73
C LYS A 44 -56.99 -30.36 -12.07
N PRO A 45 -56.18 -29.98 -13.08
CA PRO A 45 -54.91 -30.63 -13.32
C PRO A 45 -54.02 -30.50 -12.08
N GLU A 46 -53.39 -31.61 -11.69
CA GLU A 46 -52.41 -31.63 -10.60
C GLU A 46 -51.23 -30.70 -10.96
N PRO A 47 -50.69 -29.94 -9.98
CA PRO A 47 -49.53 -29.11 -10.23
C PRO A 47 -48.33 -29.98 -10.60
N GLU A 48 -47.61 -29.59 -11.66
CA GLU A 48 -46.35 -30.22 -12.03
C GLU A 48 -45.37 -30.15 -10.84
N PRO A 49 -44.59 -31.22 -10.57
CA PRO A 49 -43.62 -31.21 -9.49
C PRO A 49 -42.60 -30.09 -9.71
N GLU A 50 -42.33 -29.31 -8.67
CA GLU A 50 -41.28 -28.29 -8.69
C GLU A 50 -39.95 -28.95 -9.08
N PRO A 51 -39.13 -28.30 -9.94
CA PRO A 51 -37.82 -28.83 -10.29
C PRO A 51 -36.98 -28.99 -9.02
N GLU A 52 -36.30 -30.14 -8.90
CA GLU A 52 -35.40 -30.39 -7.78
C GLU A 52 -34.32 -29.29 -7.73
N PRO A 53 -33.97 -28.77 -6.54
CA PRO A 53 -32.94 -27.76 -6.42
C PRO A 53 -31.60 -28.32 -6.94
N GLU A 54 -30.93 -27.54 -7.78
CA GLU A 54 -29.57 -27.86 -8.24
C GLU A 54 -28.65 -28.07 -7.02
N PRO A 55 -27.75 -29.07 -7.04
CA PRO A 55 -26.84 -29.31 -5.93
C PRO A 55 -25.97 -28.08 -5.70
N GLU A 56 -25.90 -27.62 -4.44
CA GLU A 56 -24.95 -26.57 -4.04
C GLU A 56 -23.52 -27.06 -4.34
N PRO A 57 -22.61 -26.19 -4.84
CA PRO A 57 -21.23 -26.57 -5.10
C PRO A 57 -20.58 -27.17 -3.85
N GLU A 58 -19.80 -28.24 -4.02
CA GLU A 58 -19.13 -28.90 -2.90
C GLU A 58 -18.17 -27.92 -2.20
N ASP A 59 -18.16 -27.95 -0.87
CA ASP A 59 -17.28 -27.14 -0.03
C ASP A 59 -15.83 -27.62 -0.24
N PRO A 60 -14.94 -26.80 -0.84
CA PRO A 60 -13.55 -27.18 -1.11
C PRO A 60 -12.70 -27.32 0.16
N LEU A 61 -13.29 -27.21 1.36
CA LEU A 61 -12.65 -27.50 2.63
C LEU A 61 -13.21 -28.74 3.32
N ALA A 62 -14.06 -29.52 2.65
CA ALA A 62 -14.77 -30.65 3.25
C ALA A 62 -13.83 -31.75 3.81
N ASP A 63 -12.62 -31.90 3.26
CA ASP A 63 -11.60 -32.87 3.70
C ASP A 63 -10.44 -32.23 4.50
N GLY A 64 -10.44 -30.90 4.64
CA GLY A 64 -9.42 -30.12 5.35
C GLY A 64 -8.16 -29.79 4.54
N LYS A 65 -8.10 -30.16 3.25
CA LYS A 65 -7.04 -29.76 2.32
C LYS A 65 -7.60 -28.79 1.29
N LEU A 66 -6.74 -27.94 0.75
CA LEU A 66 -7.11 -27.00 -0.30
C LEU A 66 -6.06 -26.99 -1.41
N TYR A 67 -6.45 -27.37 -2.62
CA TYR A 67 -5.57 -27.43 -3.78
C TYR A 67 -5.82 -26.27 -4.75
N ILE A 68 -4.87 -25.33 -4.84
CA ILE A 68 -5.01 -24.09 -5.61
C ILE A 68 -3.96 -24.03 -6.73
N LEU A 69 -4.38 -23.83 -7.98
CA LEU A 69 -3.49 -23.57 -9.11
C LEU A 69 -3.72 -22.18 -9.71
N ALA A 70 -2.76 -21.29 -9.55
CA ALA A 70 -2.76 -20.01 -10.26
C ALA A 70 -2.17 -20.15 -11.67
N ILE A 71 -2.89 -19.70 -12.70
CA ILE A 71 -2.36 -19.56 -14.05
C ILE A 71 -2.12 -18.06 -14.31
N GLY A 72 -0.85 -17.66 -14.34
CA GLY A 72 -0.52 -16.24 -14.41
C GLY A 72 0.94 -15.93 -14.71
N ASN A 73 1.48 -15.00 -13.94
CA ASN A 73 2.74 -14.31 -14.22
C ASN A 73 3.35 -13.74 -12.93
N SER A 74 4.10 -12.64 -13.02
CA SER A 74 4.68 -11.99 -11.85
C SER A 74 3.66 -11.46 -10.84
N PHE A 75 2.42 -11.21 -11.24
CA PHE A 75 1.35 -10.76 -10.35
C PHE A 75 0.76 -11.92 -9.53
N SER A 76 0.57 -13.11 -10.12
CA SER A 76 0.21 -14.30 -9.33
C SER A 76 1.36 -14.66 -8.39
N GLN A 77 2.60 -14.57 -8.86
CA GLN A 77 3.79 -14.75 -8.01
C GLN A 77 3.74 -13.84 -6.77
N ASP A 78 3.42 -12.55 -6.94
CA ASP A 78 3.35 -11.61 -5.82
C ASP A 78 2.25 -11.95 -4.81
N ALA A 79 1.20 -12.67 -5.21
CA ALA A 79 0.09 -13.03 -4.33
C ALA A 79 0.23 -14.40 -3.64
N VAL A 80 0.78 -15.42 -4.33
CA VAL A 80 0.62 -16.82 -3.88
C VAL A 80 1.92 -17.55 -3.53
N GLU A 81 3.08 -17.05 -3.95
CA GLU A 81 4.36 -17.78 -3.75
C GLU A 81 5.01 -17.55 -2.36
N GLN A 82 4.40 -16.71 -1.54
CA GLN A 82 4.79 -16.37 -0.18
C GLN A 82 3.54 -15.98 0.63
N TYR A 83 3.60 -16.15 1.95
CA TYR A 83 2.58 -15.76 2.93
C TYR A 83 1.25 -16.51 2.87
N LEU A 84 0.73 -16.83 1.68
CA LEU A 84 -0.57 -17.46 1.52
C LEU A 84 -0.63 -18.85 2.17
N TRP A 85 0.44 -19.65 2.04
CA TRP A 85 0.50 -20.96 2.68
C TRP A 85 0.45 -20.84 4.21
N GLU A 86 1.25 -19.93 4.79
CA GLU A 86 1.29 -19.71 6.23
C GLU A 86 -0.04 -19.16 6.79
N LEU A 87 -0.77 -18.34 6.02
CA LEU A 87 -2.11 -17.88 6.39
C LEU A 87 -3.11 -19.05 6.50
N PHE A 88 -3.07 -19.98 5.56
CA PHE A 88 -3.89 -21.20 5.62
C PHE A 88 -3.46 -22.12 6.78
N ASP A 89 -2.16 -22.34 6.95
CA ASP A 89 -1.61 -23.19 8.03
C ASP A 89 -1.99 -22.65 9.41
N ALA A 90 -1.90 -21.33 9.62
CA ALA A 90 -2.33 -20.68 10.86
C ALA A 90 -3.84 -20.77 11.13
N ALA A 91 -4.64 -20.95 10.08
CA ALA A 91 -6.07 -21.24 10.18
C ALA A 91 -6.38 -22.75 10.30
N GLY A 92 -5.38 -23.61 10.32
CA GLY A 92 -5.52 -25.06 10.36
C GLY A 92 -6.01 -25.68 9.04
N ILE A 93 -5.82 -25.00 7.92
CA ILE A 93 -6.17 -25.46 6.57
C ILE A 93 -4.89 -25.94 5.88
N GLU A 94 -4.85 -27.20 5.46
CA GLU A 94 -3.68 -27.74 4.76
C GLU A 94 -3.74 -27.35 3.27
N ALA A 95 -2.94 -26.37 2.84
CA ALA A 95 -2.96 -25.92 1.44
C ALA A 95 -1.79 -26.45 0.60
N VAL A 96 -2.08 -26.77 -0.68
CA VAL A 96 -1.09 -26.97 -1.75
C VAL A 96 -1.32 -25.90 -2.81
N ILE A 97 -0.28 -25.12 -3.10
CA ILE A 97 -0.39 -23.94 -3.96
C ILE A 97 0.55 -24.08 -5.16
N GLY A 98 0.00 -24.12 -6.35
CA GLY A 98 0.71 -24.06 -7.63
C GLY A 98 0.63 -22.69 -8.28
N ASN A 99 1.67 -22.29 -9.00
CA ASN A 99 1.70 -21.12 -9.87
C ASN A 99 2.34 -21.48 -11.23
N MET A 100 1.56 -21.41 -12.29
CA MET A 100 2.00 -21.54 -13.67
C MET A 100 2.51 -20.20 -14.17
N TYR A 101 3.82 -19.99 -14.04
CA TYR A 101 4.47 -18.70 -14.27
C TYR A 101 5.04 -18.56 -15.68
N ILE A 102 4.67 -17.46 -16.34
CA ILE A 102 5.40 -16.87 -17.47
C ILE A 102 5.45 -15.34 -17.25
N GLY A 103 6.63 -14.72 -17.30
CA GLY A 103 6.77 -13.28 -17.12
C GLY A 103 5.91 -12.46 -18.11
N GLY A 104 5.10 -11.53 -17.58
CA GLY A 104 4.22 -10.66 -18.37
C GLY A 104 3.17 -11.38 -19.21
N CYS A 105 2.81 -12.63 -18.89
CA CYS A 105 1.95 -13.45 -19.74
C CYS A 105 0.51 -12.94 -19.78
N PRO A 106 -0.03 -12.60 -20.97
CA PRO A 106 -1.45 -12.27 -21.14
C PRO A 106 -2.30 -13.53 -21.38
N LEU A 107 -3.62 -13.39 -21.22
CA LEU A 107 -4.60 -14.46 -21.50
C LEU A 107 -4.42 -15.07 -22.89
N GLU A 108 -4.11 -14.26 -23.90
CA GLU A 108 -3.83 -14.72 -25.26
C GLU A 108 -2.71 -15.77 -25.31
N LYS A 109 -1.61 -15.50 -24.62
CA LYS A 109 -0.46 -16.40 -24.61
C LYS A 109 -0.76 -17.67 -23.81
N HIS A 110 -1.50 -17.55 -22.70
CA HIS A 110 -1.99 -18.71 -21.96
C HIS A 110 -2.84 -19.62 -22.85
N TRP A 111 -3.79 -19.05 -23.59
CA TRP A 111 -4.62 -19.80 -24.53
C TRP A 111 -3.81 -20.47 -25.63
N ASN A 112 -2.89 -19.74 -26.27
CA ASN A 112 -2.06 -20.30 -27.33
C ASN A 112 -1.18 -21.46 -26.82
N ASN A 113 -0.67 -21.37 -25.59
CA ASN A 113 0.06 -22.45 -24.94
C ASN A 113 -0.85 -23.63 -24.61
N ALA A 114 -2.05 -23.40 -24.06
CA ALA A 114 -3.03 -24.46 -23.77
C ALA A 114 -3.43 -25.23 -25.03
N LYS A 115 -3.73 -24.50 -26.11
CA LYS A 115 -4.14 -25.04 -27.40
C LYS A 115 -3.06 -25.88 -28.08
N SER A 116 -1.79 -25.50 -27.93
CA SER A 116 -0.65 -26.20 -28.52
C SER A 116 0.03 -27.18 -27.56
N ASP A 117 -0.48 -27.28 -26.33
CA ASP A 117 0.13 -28.01 -25.21
C ASP A 117 1.61 -27.66 -24.99
N ALA A 118 1.94 -26.38 -25.12
CA ALA A 118 3.33 -25.93 -25.04
C ALA A 118 3.87 -26.06 -23.60
N ALA A 119 4.99 -26.77 -23.48
CA ALA A 119 5.81 -26.88 -22.28
C ALA A 119 6.59 -25.57 -21.99
N ALA A 120 5.87 -24.50 -21.67
CA ALA A 120 6.38 -23.13 -21.66
C ALA A 120 6.49 -22.51 -20.26
N TYR A 121 5.96 -23.16 -19.22
CA TYR A 121 5.82 -22.57 -17.90
C TYR A 121 6.98 -22.95 -16.98
N ALA A 122 7.33 -22.02 -16.09
CA ALA A 122 7.97 -22.38 -14.83
C ALA A 122 6.84 -22.72 -13.85
N TYR A 123 6.67 -24.00 -13.54
CA TYR A 123 5.69 -24.45 -12.57
C TYR A 123 6.30 -24.36 -11.17
N ARG A 124 5.75 -23.49 -10.34
CA ARG A 124 6.21 -23.25 -8.97
C ARG A 124 5.19 -23.77 -8.00
N LYS A 125 5.61 -24.54 -7.00
CA LYS A 125 4.69 -25.23 -6.09
C LYS A 125 5.13 -25.09 -4.65
N VAL A 126 4.19 -24.75 -3.77
CA VAL A 126 4.38 -24.68 -2.32
C VAL A 126 3.63 -25.84 -1.67
N VAL A 127 4.37 -26.69 -0.95
CA VAL A 127 3.83 -27.83 -0.19
C VAL A 127 4.49 -27.81 1.19
N GLY A 128 3.69 -27.80 2.26
CA GLY A 128 4.21 -27.74 3.63
C GLY A 128 5.15 -26.55 3.85
N GLY A 129 4.82 -25.39 3.27
CA GLY A 129 5.62 -24.16 3.35
C GLY A 129 6.90 -24.17 2.51
N THR A 130 7.19 -25.27 1.81
CA THR A 130 8.40 -25.38 0.98
C THR A 130 8.07 -25.15 -0.48
N LYS A 131 8.76 -24.18 -1.08
CA LYS A 131 8.64 -23.84 -2.50
C LYS A 131 9.60 -24.64 -3.36
N THR A 132 9.11 -25.15 -4.48
CA THR A 132 9.87 -25.83 -5.53
C THR A 132 9.56 -25.23 -6.89
N GLU A 133 10.42 -25.47 -7.88
CA GLU A 133 10.23 -25.03 -9.27
C GLU A 133 10.60 -26.16 -10.25
N SER A 134 9.76 -26.35 -11.26
CA SER A 134 10.01 -27.19 -12.43
C SER A 134 9.85 -26.37 -13.71
N SER A 135 10.88 -26.32 -14.56
CA SER A 135 10.83 -25.58 -15.82
C SER A 135 10.29 -26.45 -16.97
N ASN A 136 9.80 -25.79 -18.03
CA ASN A 136 9.27 -26.42 -19.24
C ASN A 136 8.10 -27.38 -18.94
N VAL A 137 7.13 -26.91 -18.15
CA VAL A 137 5.90 -27.64 -17.84
C VAL A 137 4.77 -27.11 -18.72
N SER A 138 3.92 -28.00 -19.26
CA SER A 138 2.71 -27.63 -19.99
C SER A 138 1.54 -27.44 -19.03
N LEU A 139 0.47 -26.74 -19.46
CA LEU A 139 -0.73 -26.61 -18.62
C LEU A 139 -1.38 -27.96 -18.33
N SER A 140 -1.46 -28.86 -19.33
CA SER A 140 -2.00 -30.21 -19.13
C SER A 140 -1.24 -30.98 -18.04
N THR A 141 0.09 -30.97 -18.09
CA THR A 141 0.94 -31.65 -17.10
C THR A 141 0.69 -31.13 -15.68
N ALA A 142 0.55 -29.81 -15.52
CA ALA A 142 0.30 -29.22 -14.21
C ALA A 142 -1.14 -29.47 -13.71
N LEU A 143 -2.13 -29.49 -14.60
CA LEU A 143 -3.52 -29.81 -14.26
C LEU A 143 -3.68 -31.26 -13.80
N ASP A 144 -2.84 -32.18 -14.30
CA ASP A 144 -2.81 -33.59 -13.88
C ASP A 144 -1.99 -33.84 -12.59
N ASP A 145 -1.30 -32.83 -12.05
CA ASP A 145 -0.33 -32.97 -10.96
C ASP A 145 -0.98 -33.14 -9.57
N GLU A 146 -2.11 -32.46 -9.32
CA GLU A 146 -2.86 -32.51 -8.06
C GLU A 146 -4.37 -32.47 -8.35
N PRO A 147 -5.22 -32.93 -7.42
CA PRO A 147 -6.68 -32.78 -7.54
C PRO A 147 -7.07 -31.32 -7.25
N TRP A 148 -6.74 -30.41 -8.17
CA TRP A 148 -7.02 -28.98 -8.02
C TRP A 148 -8.50 -28.73 -7.79
N GLU A 149 -8.83 -28.04 -6.70
CA GLU A 149 -10.19 -27.63 -6.37
C GLU A 149 -10.47 -26.21 -6.88
N ILE A 150 -9.41 -25.40 -6.98
CA ILE A 150 -9.49 -24.02 -7.43
C ILE A 150 -8.40 -23.76 -8.46
N VAL A 151 -8.79 -23.33 -9.66
CA VAL A 151 -7.88 -22.83 -10.68
C VAL A 151 -8.18 -21.36 -10.93
N THR A 152 -7.16 -20.50 -10.85
CA THR A 152 -7.36 -19.06 -11.07
C THR A 152 -6.80 -18.58 -12.40
N LEU A 153 -7.52 -17.68 -13.06
CA LEU A 153 -7.06 -16.96 -14.25
C LEU A 153 -6.86 -15.47 -13.93
N GLN A 154 -5.98 -14.81 -14.69
CA GLN A 154 -5.80 -13.37 -14.65
C GLN A 154 -5.30 -12.83 -16.00
N GLN A 155 -5.45 -11.53 -16.22
CA GLN A 155 -4.85 -10.81 -17.34
C GLN A 155 -3.46 -10.26 -16.99
N ALA A 156 -2.64 -9.97 -18.00
CA ALA A 156 -1.43 -9.16 -17.85
C ALA A 156 -1.78 -7.73 -17.42
N SER A 157 -1.00 -7.15 -16.51
CA SER A 157 -1.33 -5.87 -15.87
C SER A 157 -1.46 -4.67 -16.81
N GLY A 158 -0.71 -4.65 -17.92
CA GLY A 158 -0.87 -3.62 -18.94
C GLY A 158 -2.23 -3.67 -19.65
N GLN A 159 -2.91 -4.82 -19.64
CA GLN A 159 -4.16 -5.10 -20.34
C GLN A 159 -5.33 -5.39 -19.38
N SER A 160 -5.12 -5.37 -18.06
CA SER A 160 -6.11 -5.79 -17.06
C SER A 160 -7.34 -4.90 -16.98
N GLY A 161 -7.27 -3.65 -17.45
CA GLY A 161 -8.44 -2.78 -17.61
C GLY A 161 -8.98 -2.71 -19.04
N VAL A 162 -8.54 -3.58 -19.94
CA VAL A 162 -8.91 -3.56 -21.36
C VAL A 162 -9.69 -4.83 -21.70
N TYR A 163 -11.02 -4.79 -21.50
CA TYR A 163 -11.87 -5.97 -21.67
C TYR A 163 -11.75 -6.65 -23.05
N SER A 164 -11.53 -5.89 -24.12
CA SER A 164 -11.34 -6.47 -25.46
C SER A 164 -10.12 -7.40 -25.57
N SER A 165 -9.15 -7.30 -24.66
CA SER A 165 -8.01 -8.23 -24.57
C SER A 165 -8.36 -9.57 -23.91
N TYR A 166 -9.53 -9.68 -23.28
CA TYR A 166 -10.01 -10.90 -22.63
C TYR A 166 -10.64 -11.82 -23.68
N VAL A 167 -11.23 -11.26 -24.74
CA VAL A 167 -11.99 -11.99 -25.75
C VAL A 167 -11.09 -12.36 -26.94
N PRO A 168 -11.12 -13.60 -27.45
CA PRO A 168 -11.89 -14.77 -27.01
C PRO A 168 -11.14 -15.62 -25.96
N TYR A 169 -10.01 -15.14 -25.45
CA TYR A 169 -9.03 -15.96 -24.75
C TYR A 169 -9.50 -16.47 -23.38
N LEU A 170 -10.24 -15.66 -22.63
CA LEU A 170 -10.79 -16.04 -21.33
C LEU A 170 -11.79 -17.20 -21.46
N SER A 171 -12.80 -17.05 -22.32
CA SER A 171 -13.80 -18.10 -22.53
C SER A 171 -13.19 -19.39 -23.07
N ASN A 172 -12.20 -19.28 -23.97
CA ASN A 172 -11.45 -20.44 -24.45
C ASN A 172 -10.68 -21.17 -23.33
N LEU A 173 -10.05 -20.42 -22.41
CA LEU A 173 -9.34 -20.99 -21.27
C LEU A 173 -10.30 -21.63 -20.26
N ILE A 174 -11.44 -21.00 -19.99
CA ILE A 174 -12.50 -21.56 -19.13
C ILE A 174 -12.96 -22.91 -19.71
N GLY A 175 -13.33 -22.96 -20.99
CA GLY A 175 -13.73 -24.21 -21.64
C GLY A 175 -12.64 -25.28 -21.62
N TYR A 176 -11.37 -24.89 -21.85
CA TYR A 176 -10.23 -25.81 -21.78
C TYR A 176 -10.07 -26.45 -20.38
N LEU A 177 -10.29 -25.66 -19.32
CA LEU A 177 -10.18 -26.12 -17.93
C LEU A 177 -11.34 -27.06 -17.55
N GLN A 178 -12.58 -26.69 -17.88
CA GLN A 178 -13.77 -27.51 -17.58
C GLN A 178 -13.74 -28.89 -18.25
N GLU A 179 -13.05 -29.03 -19.38
CA GLU A 179 -12.85 -30.32 -20.04
C GLU A 179 -11.84 -31.24 -19.33
N ARG A 180 -11.04 -30.71 -18.39
CA ARG A 180 -9.84 -31.40 -17.86
C ARG A 180 -9.82 -31.56 -16.34
N VAL A 181 -10.37 -30.60 -15.62
CA VAL A 181 -10.39 -30.61 -14.15
C VAL A 181 -11.79 -30.33 -13.63
N ASP A 182 -12.13 -30.97 -12.52
CA ASP A 182 -13.35 -30.68 -11.75
C ASP A 182 -12.99 -29.65 -10.67
N ALA A 183 -12.71 -28.43 -11.11
CA ALA A 183 -12.23 -27.34 -10.27
C ALA A 183 -13.10 -26.10 -10.45
N GLN A 184 -13.28 -25.33 -9.37
CA GLN A 184 -13.83 -24.00 -9.46
C GLN A 184 -12.86 -23.07 -10.20
N ILE A 185 -13.38 -22.29 -11.14
CA ILE A 185 -12.55 -21.35 -11.91
C ILE A 185 -12.76 -19.95 -11.35
N TRP A 186 -11.73 -19.43 -10.69
CA TRP A 186 -11.77 -18.11 -10.08
C TRP A 186 -10.99 -17.08 -10.90
N PHE A 187 -11.34 -15.80 -10.77
CA PHE A 187 -10.61 -14.72 -11.43
C PHE A 187 -9.83 -13.87 -10.43
N HIS A 188 -8.52 -13.76 -10.61
CA HIS A 188 -7.67 -12.90 -9.80
C HIS A 188 -7.70 -11.47 -10.36
N GLN A 189 -8.47 -10.59 -9.69
CA GLN A 189 -8.52 -9.16 -9.99
C GLN A 189 -7.23 -8.50 -9.47
N THR A 190 -6.34 -8.14 -10.39
CA THR A 190 -5.06 -7.50 -10.09
C THR A 190 -5.19 -6.00 -9.76
N TRP A 191 -4.10 -5.38 -9.31
CA TRP A 191 -4.07 -3.97 -8.88
C TRP A 191 -3.68 -2.97 -9.97
N ALA A 192 -4.07 -1.71 -9.76
CA ALA A 192 -3.57 -0.57 -10.49
C ALA A 192 -2.12 -0.25 -10.11
N TYR A 193 -1.38 0.36 -11.05
CA TYR A 193 -0.02 0.82 -10.82
C TYR A 193 0.04 1.95 -9.79
N ALA A 194 1.23 2.18 -9.23
CA ALA A 194 1.49 3.39 -8.46
C ALA A 194 1.25 4.62 -9.34
N GLN A 195 0.77 5.71 -8.77
CA GLN A 195 0.57 6.99 -9.46
C GLN A 195 1.89 7.54 -10.04
N SER A 196 3.02 7.22 -9.41
CA SER A 196 4.38 7.57 -9.87
C SER A 196 4.94 6.61 -10.93
N SER A 197 4.19 5.59 -11.34
CA SER A 197 4.67 4.56 -12.26
C SER A 197 5.08 5.14 -13.61
N THR A 198 6.24 4.71 -14.09
CA THR A 198 6.75 5.03 -15.43
C THR A 198 6.57 3.87 -16.42
N HIS A 199 5.80 2.84 -16.04
CA HIS A 199 5.58 1.67 -16.86
C HIS A 199 4.92 2.04 -18.19
N GLU A 200 5.42 1.51 -19.30
CA GLU A 200 5.04 1.91 -20.68
C GLU A 200 3.56 1.71 -21.01
N SER A 201 2.87 0.79 -20.32
CA SER A 201 1.43 0.57 -20.47
C SER A 201 0.56 1.52 -19.65
N PHE A 202 1.09 2.26 -18.68
CA PHE A 202 0.29 3.15 -17.82
C PHE A 202 -0.41 4.28 -18.58
N PRO A 203 0.18 4.87 -19.66
CA PRO A 203 -0.50 5.83 -20.53
C PRO A 203 -1.82 5.34 -21.14
N THR A 204 -2.04 4.02 -21.29
CA THR A 204 -3.35 3.44 -21.67
C THR A 204 -4.46 3.89 -20.72
N TYR A 205 -4.12 4.08 -19.45
CA TYR A 205 -5.00 4.52 -18.38
C TYR A 205 -4.81 6.01 -18.04
N ARG A 206 -4.29 6.81 -18.99
CA ARG A 206 -3.99 8.24 -18.82
C ARG A 206 -2.92 8.51 -17.75
N SER A 207 -2.11 7.50 -17.41
CA SER A 207 -1.15 7.56 -16.30
C SER A 207 -1.79 7.97 -14.98
N ASP A 208 -3.02 7.50 -14.74
CA ASP A 208 -3.82 7.82 -13.57
C ASP A 208 -4.19 6.51 -12.86
N GLN A 209 -3.84 6.42 -11.58
CA GLN A 209 -4.04 5.20 -10.79
C GLN A 209 -5.52 4.88 -10.63
N THR A 210 -6.34 5.88 -10.35
CA THR A 210 -7.78 5.71 -10.13
C THR A 210 -8.45 5.24 -11.42
N ALA A 211 -8.12 5.87 -12.54
CA ALA A 211 -8.62 5.46 -13.86
C ALA A 211 -8.20 4.03 -14.23
N MET A 212 -6.99 3.60 -13.87
CA MET A 212 -6.56 2.21 -14.08
C MET A 212 -7.33 1.24 -13.20
N TYR A 213 -7.52 1.56 -11.90
CA TYR A 213 -8.29 0.73 -10.98
C TYR A 213 -9.74 0.56 -11.46
N GLU A 214 -10.42 1.65 -11.79
CA GLU A 214 -11.79 1.63 -12.30
C GLU A 214 -11.91 0.82 -13.60
N ALA A 215 -10.93 0.95 -14.51
CA ALA A 215 -10.90 0.18 -15.75
C ALA A 215 -10.73 -1.33 -15.48
N ILE A 216 -9.88 -1.71 -14.52
CA ILE A 216 -9.69 -3.11 -14.10
C ILE A 216 -10.99 -3.67 -13.53
N VAL A 217 -11.61 -2.95 -12.59
CA VAL A 217 -12.89 -3.36 -11.99
C VAL A 217 -13.95 -3.55 -13.07
N GLY A 218 -14.10 -2.58 -13.98
CA GLY A 218 -15.07 -2.66 -15.08
C GLY A 218 -14.80 -3.83 -16.04
N ALA A 219 -13.54 -4.09 -16.38
CA ALA A 219 -13.17 -5.22 -17.23
C ALA A 219 -13.45 -6.58 -16.55
N VAL A 220 -13.19 -6.68 -15.24
CA VAL A 220 -13.52 -7.89 -14.47
C VAL A 220 -15.02 -8.08 -14.36
N GLN A 221 -15.79 -7.02 -14.06
CA GLN A 221 -17.26 -7.11 -14.04
C GLN A 221 -17.83 -7.58 -15.38
N GLN A 222 -17.30 -7.08 -16.50
CA GLN A 222 -17.72 -7.54 -17.82
C GLN A 222 -17.30 -9.00 -18.08
N ALA A 223 -16.13 -9.43 -17.60
CA ALA A 223 -15.70 -10.82 -17.70
C ALA A 223 -16.68 -11.77 -16.99
N PHE A 224 -17.19 -11.40 -15.81
CA PHE A 224 -18.22 -12.18 -15.12
C PHE A 224 -19.58 -12.13 -15.83
N ALA A 225 -19.95 -10.99 -16.42
CA ALA A 225 -21.18 -10.88 -17.18
C ALA A 225 -21.20 -11.80 -18.41
N ASP A 226 -20.04 -12.01 -19.05
CA ASP A 226 -19.92 -12.79 -20.28
C ASP A 226 -19.49 -14.26 -20.05
N ASN A 227 -19.09 -14.63 -18.83
CA ASN A 227 -18.63 -15.97 -18.48
C ASN A 227 -19.22 -16.39 -17.12
N ALA A 228 -20.43 -16.97 -17.15
CA ALA A 228 -21.16 -17.40 -15.96
C ALA A 228 -20.50 -18.58 -15.22
N GLU A 229 -19.52 -19.22 -15.86
CA GLU A 229 -18.72 -20.32 -15.33
C GLU A 229 -17.66 -19.87 -14.31
N LEU A 230 -17.38 -18.57 -14.20
CA LEU A 230 -16.47 -18.04 -13.18
C LEU A 230 -17.14 -18.13 -11.81
N SER A 231 -16.51 -18.88 -10.89
CA SER A 231 -17.05 -19.19 -9.56
C SER A 231 -16.92 -18.02 -8.58
N GLY A 232 -15.88 -17.20 -8.72
CA GLY A 232 -15.61 -16.11 -7.78
C GLY A 232 -14.43 -15.23 -8.18
N VAL A 233 -14.37 -14.04 -7.58
CA VAL A 233 -13.29 -13.07 -7.78
C VAL A 233 -12.40 -13.02 -6.55
N ILE A 234 -11.09 -12.92 -6.75
CA ILE A 234 -10.13 -12.60 -5.70
C ILE A 234 -9.74 -11.13 -5.85
N PRO A 235 -10.28 -10.20 -5.04
CA PRO A 235 -10.24 -8.76 -5.27
C PRO A 235 -8.93 -8.10 -4.79
N ALA A 236 -7.77 -8.68 -5.14
CA ALA A 236 -6.46 -8.17 -4.69
C ALA A 236 -6.21 -6.72 -5.15
N GLY A 237 -6.75 -6.33 -6.32
CA GLY A 237 -6.70 -4.96 -6.81
C GLY A 237 -7.42 -3.96 -5.90
N THR A 238 -8.62 -4.32 -5.46
CA THR A 238 -9.39 -3.54 -4.49
C THR A 238 -8.71 -3.52 -3.12
N ALA A 239 -8.14 -4.64 -2.66
CA ALA A 239 -7.41 -4.69 -1.40
C ALA A 239 -6.21 -3.74 -1.38
N VAL A 240 -5.40 -3.71 -2.46
CA VAL A 240 -4.31 -2.74 -2.60
C VAL A 240 -4.85 -1.31 -2.62
N GLN A 241 -5.96 -1.05 -3.31
CA GLN A 241 -6.54 0.29 -3.36
C GLN A 241 -7.11 0.74 -2.01
N ASN A 242 -7.72 -0.16 -1.23
CA ASN A 242 -8.14 0.08 0.15
C ASN A 242 -6.93 0.42 1.03
N ALA A 243 -5.86 -0.37 0.93
CA ALA A 243 -4.66 -0.18 1.75
C ALA A 243 -3.96 1.17 1.46
N ARG A 244 -3.97 1.62 0.19
CA ARG A 244 -3.49 2.95 -0.21
C ARG A 244 -4.25 4.13 0.43
N THR A 245 -5.43 3.90 0.99
CA THR A 245 -6.19 4.95 1.72
C THR A 245 -5.72 5.15 3.16
N SER A 246 -4.82 4.29 3.66
CA SER A 246 -4.17 4.44 4.96
C SER A 246 -3.03 5.47 4.93
N PHE A 247 -2.42 5.74 6.08
CA PHE A 247 -1.23 6.59 6.20
C PHE A 247 -0.03 6.08 5.39
N LEU A 248 -0.02 4.81 4.97
CA LEU A 248 1.04 4.26 4.10
C LEU A 248 0.98 4.81 2.67
N GLY A 249 -0.16 5.36 2.25
CA GLY A 249 -0.33 5.98 0.93
C GLY A 249 0.06 5.06 -0.24
N ASP A 250 0.59 5.65 -1.30
CA ASP A 250 0.93 4.94 -2.55
C ASP A 250 2.30 4.25 -2.52
N THR A 251 2.55 3.46 -1.48
CA THR A 251 3.85 2.76 -1.26
C THR A 251 3.77 1.25 -1.51
N PHE A 252 2.63 0.74 -1.98
CA PHE A 252 2.37 -0.69 -2.15
C PHE A 252 3.07 -1.32 -3.38
N ASN A 253 3.94 -0.59 -4.07
CA ASN A 253 4.69 -1.08 -5.22
C ASN A 253 6.19 -0.86 -5.10
N ARG A 254 6.98 -1.89 -5.45
CA ARG A 254 8.45 -1.82 -5.41
C ARG A 254 9.09 -1.16 -6.63
N ASP A 255 8.40 -1.18 -7.77
CA ASP A 255 8.91 -0.71 -9.07
C ASP A 255 7.83 0.04 -9.87
N GLY A 256 6.81 0.55 -9.16
CA GLY A 256 5.68 1.26 -9.73
C GLY A 256 4.55 0.36 -10.23
N TYR A 257 4.69 -0.97 -10.24
CA TYR A 257 3.61 -1.86 -10.68
C TYR A 257 3.57 -3.23 -10.00
N HIS A 258 4.70 -3.84 -9.68
CA HIS A 258 4.71 -5.03 -8.84
C HIS A 258 4.61 -4.67 -7.36
N LEU A 259 4.12 -5.57 -6.51
CA LEU A 259 3.90 -5.27 -5.10
C LEU A 259 5.20 -5.06 -4.33
N GLU A 260 5.15 -4.18 -3.33
CA GLU A 260 6.17 -4.14 -2.29
C GLU A 260 6.30 -5.54 -1.65
N THR A 261 7.54 -5.98 -1.45
CA THR A 261 7.89 -7.37 -1.16
C THR A 261 7.45 -7.90 0.21
N THR A 262 7.09 -7.01 1.12
CA THR A 262 6.64 -7.31 2.48
C THR A 262 5.11 -7.14 2.58
N TYR A 263 4.64 -5.99 3.06
CA TYR A 263 3.22 -5.71 3.31
C TYR A 263 2.40 -5.66 2.02
N GLY A 264 2.97 -5.24 0.89
CA GLY A 264 2.27 -5.24 -0.40
C GLY A 264 1.81 -6.65 -0.79
N ARG A 265 2.76 -7.58 -0.87
CA ARG A 265 2.50 -9.01 -1.12
C ARG A 265 1.63 -9.65 -0.03
N TYR A 266 1.83 -9.29 1.23
CA TYR A 266 1.02 -9.79 2.34
C TYR A 266 -0.46 -9.39 2.22
N THR A 267 -0.77 -8.15 1.80
CA THR A 267 -2.16 -7.72 1.52
C THR A 267 -2.82 -8.58 0.43
N ALA A 268 -2.10 -8.89 -0.65
CA ALA A 268 -2.62 -9.76 -1.69
C ALA A 268 -2.85 -11.20 -1.17
N ALA A 269 -1.90 -11.76 -0.43
CA ALA A 269 -2.03 -13.07 0.19
C ALA A 269 -3.20 -13.14 1.19
N CYS A 270 -3.40 -12.09 2.01
CA CYS A 270 -4.55 -11.97 2.90
C CYS A 270 -5.89 -12.01 2.13
N THR A 271 -5.93 -11.34 1.00
CA THR A 271 -7.13 -11.30 0.14
C THR A 271 -7.42 -12.67 -0.47
N TRP A 272 -6.37 -13.38 -0.92
CA TRP A 272 -6.49 -14.74 -1.41
C TRP A 272 -6.96 -15.71 -0.32
N PHE A 273 -6.38 -15.63 0.88
CA PHE A 273 -6.79 -16.46 2.01
C PHE A 273 -8.28 -16.28 2.32
N GLU A 274 -8.75 -15.05 2.50
CA GLU A 274 -10.14 -14.80 2.90
C GLU A 274 -11.12 -15.13 1.77
N ALA A 275 -10.81 -14.77 0.53
CA ALA A 275 -11.66 -15.06 -0.61
C ALA A 275 -11.88 -16.58 -0.81
N LEU A 276 -10.83 -17.39 -0.62
CA LEU A 276 -10.88 -18.82 -0.89
C LEU A 276 -11.31 -19.66 0.32
N SER A 277 -10.97 -19.24 1.55
CA SER A 277 -11.37 -19.97 2.76
C SER A 277 -12.75 -19.57 3.29
N GLY A 278 -13.24 -18.38 2.93
CA GLY A 278 -14.40 -17.76 3.56
C GLY A 278 -14.19 -17.37 5.04
N GLN A 279 -12.98 -17.54 5.58
CA GLN A 279 -12.62 -17.09 6.93
C GLN A 279 -12.06 -15.69 6.88
N SER A 280 -12.51 -14.83 7.81
CA SER A 280 -11.93 -13.48 7.92
C SER A 280 -10.44 -13.55 8.20
N VAL A 281 -9.65 -12.78 7.45
CA VAL A 281 -8.21 -12.68 7.66
C VAL A 281 -7.85 -11.76 8.83
N VAL A 282 -8.79 -10.90 9.26
CA VAL A 282 -8.58 -10.02 10.42
C VAL A 282 -8.43 -10.87 11.67
N GLY A 283 -7.26 -10.77 12.31
CA GLY A 283 -6.92 -11.59 13.47
C GLY A 283 -6.38 -12.98 13.14
N ASN A 284 -6.04 -13.26 11.87
CA ASN A 284 -5.25 -14.44 11.53
C ASN A 284 -3.92 -14.40 12.31
N ALA A 285 -3.56 -15.52 12.94
CA ALA A 285 -2.42 -15.60 13.85
C ALA A 285 -1.07 -15.51 13.15
N TYR A 286 -1.02 -15.71 11.83
CA TYR A 286 0.18 -15.50 11.05
C TYR A 286 0.31 -14.03 10.65
N ALA A 287 1.47 -13.45 10.94
CA ALA A 287 1.95 -12.19 10.39
C ALA A 287 3.46 -12.33 10.08
N PRO A 288 3.93 -11.88 8.91
CA PRO A 288 5.36 -11.92 8.58
C PRO A 288 6.17 -11.07 9.57
N SER A 289 7.32 -11.58 10.04
CA SER A 289 8.22 -10.82 10.93
C SER A 289 8.88 -9.60 10.27
N THR A 290 8.66 -9.42 8.96
CA THR A 290 9.20 -8.32 8.15
C THR A 290 8.30 -7.10 8.13
N ILE A 291 7.10 -7.16 8.72
CA ILE A 291 6.15 -6.05 8.82
C ILE A 291 5.78 -5.79 10.27
N ASP A 292 5.47 -4.54 10.62
CA ASP A 292 5.00 -4.17 11.96
C ASP A 292 3.50 -4.42 12.14
N ASP A 293 3.03 -4.38 13.39
CA ASP A 293 1.63 -4.68 13.74
C ASP A 293 0.63 -3.76 13.03
N GLN A 294 1.00 -2.50 12.75
CA GLN A 294 0.11 -1.58 12.04
C GLN A 294 0.01 -1.92 10.56
N MET A 295 1.13 -2.27 9.92
CA MET A 295 1.14 -2.77 8.55
C MET A 295 0.37 -4.09 8.43
N THR A 296 0.50 -4.99 9.42
CA THR A 296 -0.32 -6.22 9.48
C THR A 296 -1.80 -5.88 9.54
N ALA A 297 -2.20 -4.98 10.44
CA ALA A 297 -3.59 -4.58 10.60
C ALA A 297 -4.15 -3.92 9.32
N ILE A 298 -3.40 -3.01 8.70
CA ILE A 298 -3.78 -2.39 7.42
C ILE A 298 -3.98 -3.45 6.34
N ALA A 299 -3.04 -4.38 6.18
CA ALA A 299 -3.12 -5.43 5.17
C ALA A 299 -4.34 -6.33 5.36
N GLN A 300 -4.59 -6.79 6.61
CA GLN A 300 -5.73 -7.65 6.93
C GLN A 300 -7.07 -6.92 6.74
N HIS A 301 -7.21 -5.70 7.26
CA HIS A 301 -8.45 -4.92 7.13
C HIS A 301 -8.71 -4.47 5.68
N ALA A 302 -7.67 -4.15 4.91
CA ALA A 302 -7.79 -3.82 3.51
C ALA A 302 -8.30 -5.01 2.69
N ALA A 303 -7.74 -6.20 2.93
CA ALA A 303 -8.14 -7.45 2.31
C ALA A 303 -9.58 -7.83 2.67
N HIS A 304 -9.93 -7.81 3.95
CA HIS A 304 -11.28 -8.10 4.43
C HIS A 304 -12.33 -7.18 3.79
N ALA A 305 -12.09 -5.86 3.82
CA ALA A 305 -12.98 -4.89 3.20
C ALA A 305 -13.10 -5.09 1.67
N ALA A 306 -12.04 -5.54 1.00
CA ALA A 306 -12.09 -5.86 -0.42
C ALA A 306 -12.89 -7.12 -0.70
N VAL A 307 -12.83 -8.15 0.15
CA VAL A 307 -13.67 -9.35 -0.01
C VAL A 307 -15.15 -9.02 0.20
N GLU A 308 -15.48 -8.17 1.18
CA GLU A 308 -16.87 -7.70 1.37
C GLU A 308 -17.37 -6.83 0.20
N LYS A 309 -16.47 -6.04 -0.40
CA LYS A 309 -16.78 -5.05 -1.43
C LYS A 309 -15.78 -5.11 -2.60
N PRO A 310 -15.85 -6.15 -3.45
CA PRO A 310 -14.79 -6.48 -4.42
C PRO A 310 -14.64 -5.51 -5.60
N TYR A 311 -15.50 -4.50 -5.70
CA TYR A 311 -15.57 -3.58 -6.85
C TYR A 311 -15.58 -2.11 -6.44
N GLU A 312 -15.38 -1.79 -5.17
CA GLU A 312 -15.35 -0.41 -4.69
C GLU A 312 -14.30 -0.22 -3.60
N VAL A 313 -13.67 0.96 -3.59
CA VAL A 313 -12.69 1.30 -2.56
C VAL A 313 -13.40 1.55 -1.24
N THR A 314 -12.97 0.86 -0.20
CA THR A 314 -13.32 1.15 1.19
C THR A 314 -12.18 1.93 1.84
N VAL A 315 -12.49 3.15 2.27
CA VAL A 315 -11.53 4.00 2.99
C VAL A 315 -11.29 3.43 4.39
N LEU A 316 -10.03 3.16 4.72
CA LEU A 316 -9.60 2.67 6.02
C LEU A 316 -9.47 3.84 7.01
N VAL A 317 -10.62 4.38 7.45
CA VAL A 317 -10.71 5.57 8.30
C VAL A 317 -9.86 5.49 9.58
N ASP A 318 -9.79 4.32 10.22
CA ASP A 318 -9.05 4.10 11.46
C ASP A 318 -7.52 4.04 11.25
N TYR A 319 -7.08 3.99 9.99
CA TYR A 319 -5.69 3.88 9.59
C TYR A 319 -5.22 5.07 8.73
N GLN A 320 -5.96 6.18 8.73
CA GLN A 320 -5.52 7.41 8.04
C GLN A 320 -4.38 8.14 8.78
N GLN A 321 -4.14 7.77 10.03
CA GLN A 321 -2.99 8.17 10.83
C GLN A 321 -2.43 6.91 11.50
N PRO A 322 -1.10 6.84 11.72
CA PRO A 322 -0.54 5.74 12.48
C PRO A 322 -1.05 5.77 13.91
N GLN A 323 -1.20 4.58 14.50
CA GLN A 323 -1.46 4.50 15.94
C GLN A 323 -0.16 4.90 16.66
N VAL A 324 -0.24 5.75 17.66
CA VAL A 324 0.95 6.27 18.34
C VAL A 324 1.00 5.77 19.77
N ASP A 325 2.21 5.66 20.31
CA ASP A 325 2.40 5.60 21.76
C ASP A 325 2.26 7.03 22.32
N ASP A 326 1.19 7.27 23.08
CA ASP A 326 0.92 8.52 23.80
C ASP A 326 1.78 8.67 25.08
N GLY A 327 2.67 7.71 25.33
CA GLY A 327 3.65 7.73 26.40
C GLY A 327 4.77 8.76 26.18
N PRO A 328 5.65 8.94 27.18
CA PRO A 328 6.87 9.72 26.98
C PRO A 328 7.71 9.08 25.87
N ILE A 329 8.41 9.90 25.08
CA ILE A 329 9.33 9.39 24.06
C ILE A 329 10.52 8.76 24.79
N GLU A 330 10.78 7.47 24.58
CA GLU A 330 11.84 6.75 25.32
C GLU A 330 13.13 6.56 24.50
N ALA A 331 13.04 6.65 23.17
CA ALA A 331 14.16 6.49 22.25
C ALA A 331 14.31 7.72 21.34
N PRO A 332 15.52 8.03 20.83
CA PRO A 332 15.74 9.17 19.97
C PRO A 332 14.92 9.11 18.68
N ILE A 333 14.47 10.26 18.21
CA ILE A 333 13.85 10.42 16.91
C ILE A 333 14.87 11.07 15.97
N TYR A 334 15.15 10.39 14.86
CA TYR A 334 16.09 10.85 13.85
C TYR A 334 15.32 11.33 12.61
N VAL A 335 15.65 12.52 12.11
CA VAL A 335 15.03 13.12 10.94
C VAL A 335 16.10 13.50 9.93
N ASP A 336 15.92 12.99 8.71
CA ASP A 336 16.73 13.29 7.54
C ASP A 336 15.92 14.19 6.62
N PHE A 337 16.43 15.38 6.32
CA PHE A 337 15.75 16.31 5.42
C PHE A 337 16.29 16.29 3.98
N GLY A 338 17.09 15.28 3.65
CA GLY A 338 17.64 15.01 2.34
C GLY A 338 16.62 14.49 1.33
N SER A 339 17.01 14.57 0.05
CA SER A 339 16.28 13.97 -1.08
C SER A 339 16.61 12.49 -1.27
N LYS A 340 17.72 12.02 -0.68
CA LYS A 340 18.20 10.64 -0.78
C LYS A 340 17.90 9.94 0.53
N SER A 341 17.27 8.78 0.45
CA SER A 341 16.94 8.06 1.68
C SER A 341 18.19 7.54 2.41
N SER A 342 18.24 7.79 3.72
CA SER A 342 19.21 7.26 4.67
C SER A 342 18.83 5.91 5.28
N GLY A 343 17.62 5.41 4.98
CA GLY A 343 17.09 4.17 5.55
C GLY A 343 16.69 4.30 7.02
N THR A 344 16.33 3.19 7.65
CA THR A 344 15.95 3.15 9.07
C THR A 344 17.17 3.34 9.98
N PRO A 345 17.04 3.98 11.14
CA PRO A 345 15.80 4.46 11.77
C PRO A 345 15.44 5.92 11.42
N TRP A 346 15.97 6.50 10.34
CA TRP A 346 15.75 7.90 10.00
C TRP A 346 14.36 8.11 9.38
N ASN A 347 13.65 9.12 9.87
CA ASN A 347 12.45 9.65 9.23
C ASN A 347 12.92 10.49 8.03
N ASN A 348 12.70 10.01 6.81
CA ASN A 348 13.16 10.64 5.59
C ASN A 348 12.10 11.61 5.08
N ILE A 349 12.32 12.91 5.25
CA ILE A 349 11.29 13.94 5.04
C ILE A 349 11.75 14.94 3.97
N THR A 350 10.96 15.09 2.91
CA THR A 350 11.21 16.11 1.88
C THR A 350 10.22 17.27 1.98
N VAL A 351 10.53 18.39 1.32
CA VAL A 351 9.63 19.57 1.25
C VAL A 351 8.27 19.23 0.63
N ALA A 352 8.20 18.20 -0.23
CA ALA A 352 6.96 17.80 -0.89
C ALA A 352 5.95 17.15 0.08
N ASP A 353 6.39 16.73 1.27
CA ASP A 353 5.63 15.93 2.25
C ASP A 353 5.20 16.73 3.49
N ALA A 354 5.44 18.05 3.50
CA ALA A 354 5.75 18.89 4.65
C ALA A 354 4.62 19.27 5.66
N ALA A 355 3.54 18.50 5.78
CA ALA A 355 2.51 18.75 6.80
C ALA A 355 2.13 17.47 7.55
N ASP A 356 2.12 17.58 8.88
CA ASP A 356 1.59 16.57 9.80
C ASP A 356 2.21 15.16 9.67
N ILE A 357 3.54 15.09 9.64
CA ILE A 357 4.28 13.82 9.55
C ILE A 357 4.47 13.25 10.95
N THR A 358 3.83 12.12 11.25
CA THR A 358 4.05 11.41 12.51
C THR A 358 5.39 10.69 12.50
N LEU A 359 6.24 10.97 13.49
CA LEU A 359 7.62 10.51 13.54
C LEU A 359 7.78 9.17 14.26
N LYS A 360 8.68 8.32 13.74
CA LYS A 360 9.15 7.11 14.41
C LYS A 360 10.38 7.37 15.28
N ASP A 361 10.46 6.68 16.41
CA ASP A 361 11.68 6.63 17.22
C ASP A 361 12.71 5.62 16.65
N ALA A 362 13.87 5.53 17.31
CA ALA A 362 14.95 4.62 16.94
C ALA A 362 14.58 3.13 16.97
N GLU A 363 13.48 2.78 17.66
CA GLU A 363 12.93 1.43 17.76
C GLU A 363 11.83 1.17 16.72
N ALA A 364 11.67 2.09 15.76
CA ALA A 364 10.66 2.08 14.71
C ALA A 364 9.21 2.19 15.19
N ARG A 365 8.98 2.66 16.42
CA ARG A 365 7.65 2.91 16.98
C ARG A 365 7.16 4.29 16.58
N TYR A 366 5.93 4.39 16.09
CA TYR A 366 5.29 5.69 15.88
C TYR A 366 5.06 6.38 17.22
N THR A 367 5.54 7.62 17.31
CA THR A 367 5.43 8.45 18.51
C THR A 367 4.35 9.50 18.33
N GLN A 368 3.91 10.10 19.43
CA GLN A 368 3.06 11.30 19.41
C GLN A 368 3.70 12.53 18.73
N ALA A 369 5.00 12.50 18.39
CA ALA A 369 5.69 13.62 17.77
C ALA A 369 5.26 13.78 16.30
N VAL A 370 4.78 14.97 15.94
CA VAL A 370 4.34 15.31 14.59
C VAL A 370 5.15 16.49 14.06
N LEU A 371 5.79 16.30 12.89
CA LEU A 371 6.64 17.28 12.24
C LEU A 371 5.90 18.01 11.12
N SER A 372 6.05 19.33 11.08
CA SER A 372 5.64 20.18 9.95
C SER A 372 6.78 21.11 9.54
N ILE A 373 6.87 21.38 8.25
CA ILE A 373 7.95 22.20 7.65
C ILE A 373 7.32 23.42 6.98
N ASP A 374 7.85 24.59 7.30
CA ASP A 374 7.43 25.85 6.70
C ASP A 374 7.66 25.82 5.16
N PRO A 375 6.66 26.17 4.34
CA PRO A 375 6.81 26.25 2.89
C PRO A 375 7.90 27.24 2.42
N ALA A 376 8.43 28.09 3.30
CA ALA A 376 9.61 28.93 3.03
C ALA A 376 10.91 28.12 2.77
N PHE A 377 10.98 26.85 3.17
CA PHE A 377 12.03 25.93 2.72
C PHE A 377 11.83 25.62 1.23
N SER A 378 12.32 26.51 0.37
CA SER A 378 11.99 26.52 -1.06
C SER A 378 12.87 25.61 -1.92
N THR A 379 13.97 25.09 -1.38
CA THR A 379 14.92 24.27 -2.13
C THR A 379 15.57 23.17 -1.29
N VAL A 380 15.78 22.01 -1.93
CA VAL A 380 16.63 20.92 -1.39
C VAL A 380 18.00 21.02 -2.07
N TYR A 381 19.06 21.09 -1.26
CA TYR A 381 20.40 20.87 -1.76
C TYR A 381 20.61 19.38 -1.98
N ALA A 382 20.80 18.95 -3.22
CA ALA A 382 20.89 17.53 -3.58
C ALA A 382 22.30 16.93 -3.42
N GLY A 383 23.21 17.62 -2.73
CA GLY A 383 24.64 17.32 -2.73
C GLY A 383 25.37 17.82 -3.97
N VAL A 384 26.64 17.44 -4.06
CA VAL A 384 27.53 17.74 -5.19
C VAL A 384 28.11 16.43 -5.74
N ARG A 385 29.26 16.46 -6.44
CA ARG A 385 30.01 15.25 -6.77
C ARG A 385 31.31 15.24 -6.00
N GLY A 386 31.73 14.06 -5.57
CA GLY A 386 33.02 13.84 -4.91
C GLY A 386 32.95 13.90 -3.39
N GLU A 387 31.76 13.79 -2.80
CA GLU A 387 31.57 13.59 -1.37
C GLU A 387 32.17 12.25 -0.93
N PRO A 388 32.91 12.23 0.17
CA PRO A 388 33.47 11.00 0.74
C PRO A 388 32.40 9.95 1.03
N GLN A 389 32.82 8.69 0.98
CA GLN A 389 31.99 7.54 1.38
C GLN A 389 32.16 7.29 2.89
N ALA A 390 31.68 8.21 3.72
CA ALA A 390 31.88 8.18 5.16
C ALA A 390 30.67 8.70 5.94
N ASP A 391 30.45 8.12 7.10
CA ASP A 391 29.51 8.61 8.12
C ASP A 391 30.21 9.64 9.02
N PHE A 392 29.44 10.54 9.62
CA PHE A 392 29.95 11.41 10.68
C PHE A 392 29.57 10.85 12.04
N VAL A 393 30.50 10.98 13.00
CA VAL A 393 30.20 10.70 14.40
C VAL A 393 30.47 11.98 15.18
N SER A 394 29.45 12.50 15.84
CA SER A 394 29.50 13.74 16.61
C SER A 394 28.47 13.68 17.73
N GLY A 395 28.85 14.09 18.95
CA GLY A 395 27.95 14.09 20.10
C GLY A 395 27.36 12.71 20.46
N GLY A 396 28.06 11.62 20.13
CA GLY A 396 27.56 10.25 20.32
C GLY A 396 26.54 9.77 19.27
N ILE A 397 26.22 10.60 18.27
CA ILE A 397 25.32 10.28 17.16
C ILE A 397 26.14 9.89 15.94
N THR A 398 25.80 8.77 15.31
CA THR A 398 26.28 8.43 13.97
C THR A 398 25.32 9.01 12.94
N TRP A 399 25.79 9.95 12.14
CA TRP A 399 25.11 10.56 11.01
C TRP A 399 25.52 9.83 9.74
N PRO A 400 24.69 8.93 9.18
CA PRO A 400 25.01 8.22 7.96
C PRO A 400 25.34 9.18 6.83
N ARG A 401 26.15 8.73 5.87
CA ARG A 401 26.49 9.54 4.70
C ARG A 401 25.29 10.24 4.06
N MET A 402 24.20 9.50 3.87
CA MET A 402 23.03 10.03 3.17
C MET A 402 22.36 11.18 3.92
N VAL A 403 22.50 11.25 5.24
CA VAL A 403 21.88 12.28 6.09
C VAL A 403 22.57 13.64 6.00
N TRP A 404 23.84 13.70 5.58
CA TRP A 404 24.60 14.95 5.58
C TRP A 404 24.95 15.47 4.18
N VAL A 405 24.81 14.64 3.14
CA VAL A 405 25.16 15.04 1.76
C VAL A 405 24.11 15.93 1.12
N ASP A 406 22.89 15.95 1.63
CA ASP A 406 21.80 16.81 1.20
C ASP A 406 21.06 17.44 2.39
N GLY A 407 20.02 18.22 2.11
CA GLY A 407 19.18 18.84 3.13
C GLY A 407 18.42 20.07 2.65
N LEU A 408 17.62 20.65 3.54
CA LEU A 408 16.79 21.83 3.27
C LEU A 408 17.59 23.10 3.33
N THR A 409 17.09 24.10 2.61
CA THR A 409 17.76 25.39 2.49
C THR A 409 16.77 26.53 2.51
N VAL A 410 17.24 27.66 3.00
CA VAL A 410 16.53 28.94 2.97
C VAL A 410 17.44 29.93 2.27
N SER A 411 16.98 30.47 1.15
CA SER A 411 17.79 31.34 0.30
C SER A 411 17.70 32.81 0.75
N GLY A 412 18.82 33.52 0.70
CA GLY A 412 18.88 34.98 0.83
C GLY A 412 19.71 35.60 -0.29
N THR A 413 19.80 36.94 -0.29
CA THR A 413 20.59 37.70 -1.27
C THR A 413 21.81 38.32 -0.59
N ALA A 414 23.01 38.02 -1.09
CA ALA A 414 24.25 38.58 -0.56
C ALA A 414 24.28 40.11 -0.66
N GLY A 415 24.59 40.77 0.46
CA GLY A 415 24.63 42.23 0.57
C GLY A 415 23.28 42.87 0.89
N GLU A 416 22.20 42.09 1.03
CA GLU A 416 20.88 42.58 1.43
C GLU A 416 20.54 42.26 2.90
N GLY A 417 21.47 41.64 3.64
CA GLY A 417 21.26 41.19 5.01
C GLY A 417 20.90 39.71 5.11
N ASP A 418 20.60 39.26 6.34
CA ASP A 418 20.20 37.87 6.60
C ASP A 418 18.99 37.46 5.75
N SER A 419 18.88 36.17 5.45
CA SER A 419 17.67 35.64 4.80
C SER A 419 16.44 35.82 5.70
N ASP A 420 15.25 35.78 5.11
CA ASP A 420 14.06 35.50 5.89
C ASP A 420 14.19 34.11 6.56
N PRO A 421 13.67 33.93 7.78
CA PRO A 421 13.72 32.64 8.46
C PRO A 421 12.68 31.65 7.91
N ALA A 422 12.96 30.35 8.02
CA ALA A 422 11.97 29.28 7.89
C ALA A 422 11.91 28.45 9.18
N THR A 423 10.78 27.81 9.47
CA THR A 423 10.57 27.09 10.74
C THR A 423 10.23 25.62 10.53
N ILE A 424 10.83 24.76 11.34
CA ILE A 424 10.42 23.36 11.52
C ILE A 424 9.71 23.29 12.87
N VAL A 425 8.50 22.73 12.89
CA VAL A 425 7.73 22.57 14.12
C VAL A 425 7.57 21.10 14.41
N ILE A 426 8.02 20.68 15.60
CA ILE A 426 7.70 19.38 16.18
C ILE A 426 6.62 19.62 17.23
N SER A 427 5.46 19.00 17.04
CA SER A 427 4.28 19.14 17.88
C SER A 427 3.90 17.79 18.51
N GLY A 428 2.90 17.80 19.39
CA GLY A 428 2.43 16.60 20.06
C GLY A 428 3.36 16.11 21.15
N LEU A 429 4.34 16.89 21.61
CA LEU A 429 5.27 16.51 22.68
C LEU A 429 4.67 16.78 24.06
N GLN A 430 5.04 15.98 25.07
CA GLN A 430 4.64 16.23 26.46
C GLN A 430 5.40 17.46 27.02
N PRO A 431 4.73 18.53 27.48
CA PRO A 431 5.42 19.73 28.01
C PRO A 431 6.28 19.48 29.24
N THR A 432 6.09 18.34 29.92
CA THR A 432 6.86 17.93 31.10
C THR A 432 8.11 17.11 30.77
N GLN A 433 8.30 16.70 29.51
CA GLN A 433 9.45 15.94 29.07
C GLN A 433 10.48 16.87 28.44
N ASN A 434 11.73 16.78 28.89
CA ASN A 434 12.83 17.58 28.34
C ASN A 434 13.56 16.79 27.26
N PHE A 435 14.10 17.51 26.28
CA PHE A 435 14.78 16.92 25.13
C PHE A 435 16.11 17.60 24.83
N ASP A 436 17.08 16.80 24.40
CA ASP A 436 18.26 17.28 23.70
C ASP A 436 17.95 17.30 22.19
N VAL A 437 17.97 18.51 21.61
CA VAL A 437 17.72 18.70 20.18
C VAL A 437 19.04 18.97 19.49
N THR A 438 19.53 18.02 18.69
CA THR A 438 20.77 18.17 17.92
C THR A 438 20.46 18.37 16.44
N VAL A 439 20.97 19.45 15.86
CA VAL A 439 20.84 19.73 14.42
C VAL A 439 22.18 19.54 13.73
N LEU A 440 22.17 19.06 12.48
CA LEU A 440 23.34 18.91 11.63
C LEU A 440 23.18 19.81 10.39
N ALA A 441 24.24 20.50 9.97
CA ALA A 441 24.27 21.21 8.70
C ALA A 441 25.62 21.13 7.99
N VAL A 442 25.62 20.55 6.79
CA VAL A 442 26.84 20.30 6.02
C VAL A 442 26.69 20.69 4.55
N ARG A 443 27.62 21.53 4.10
CA ARG A 443 27.78 22.00 2.72
C ARG A 443 29.14 21.55 2.18
N TYR A 444 29.16 20.38 1.57
CA TYR A 444 30.39 19.88 0.95
C TYR A 444 30.81 20.72 -0.26
N ASN A 445 32.12 20.89 -0.42
CA ASN A 445 32.79 21.78 -1.36
C ASN A 445 32.53 23.29 -1.13
N GLY A 446 32.02 23.68 0.04
CA GLY A 446 31.91 25.07 0.49
C GLY A 446 33.04 25.42 1.48
N THR A 447 33.62 26.62 1.38
CA THR A 447 34.56 27.07 2.43
C THR A 447 33.78 27.38 3.71
N ARG A 448 34.42 27.22 4.88
CA ARG A 448 33.82 27.52 6.20
C ARG A 448 33.33 28.97 6.33
N THR A 449 33.93 29.89 5.58
CA THR A 449 33.60 31.32 5.58
C THR A 449 32.50 31.69 4.60
N ALA A 450 32.05 30.77 3.74
CA ALA A 450 31.10 31.10 2.68
C ALA A 450 29.68 31.24 3.19
N ARG A 451 29.28 30.44 4.18
CA ARG A 451 27.89 30.38 4.67
C ARG A 451 27.86 30.05 6.15
N THR A 452 26.96 30.73 6.85
CA THR A 452 26.64 30.47 8.25
C THR A 452 25.13 30.39 8.39
N THR A 453 24.67 29.39 9.13
CA THR A 453 23.26 29.23 9.50
C THR A 453 23.08 29.59 10.96
N ASP A 454 22.11 30.46 11.22
CA ASP A 454 21.63 30.80 12.55
C ASP A 454 20.41 29.95 12.88
N TYR A 455 20.44 29.32 14.05
CA TYR A 455 19.39 28.48 14.57
C TYR A 455 18.83 29.07 15.86
N ARG A 456 17.51 29.05 15.98
CA ARG A 456 16.79 29.43 17.19
C ARG A 456 15.74 28.38 17.50
N LEU A 457 15.86 27.76 18.67
CA LEU A 457 14.89 26.80 19.17
C LEU A 457 14.01 27.45 20.23
N VAL A 458 12.70 27.40 20.03
CA VAL A 458 11.69 27.93 20.93
C VAL A 458 10.81 26.80 21.45
N GLY A 459 10.90 26.55 22.76
CA GLY A 459 9.99 25.69 23.53
C GLY A 459 9.39 26.48 24.70
N ALA A 460 9.45 25.94 25.91
CA ALA A 460 9.14 26.68 27.14
C ALA A 460 10.13 27.83 27.40
N SER A 461 11.36 27.67 26.90
CA SER A 461 12.40 28.69 26.84
C SER A 461 12.97 28.79 25.42
N GLU A 462 13.75 29.82 25.19
CA GLU A 462 14.40 30.07 23.92
C GLU A 462 15.91 29.95 24.04
N THR A 463 16.52 29.31 23.05
CA THR A 463 17.98 29.18 22.92
C THR A 463 18.36 29.25 21.44
N GLY A 464 19.64 29.52 21.14
CA GLY A 464 20.12 29.69 19.78
C GLY A 464 21.61 29.43 19.64
N GLY A 465 22.05 29.23 18.39
CA GLY A 465 23.44 28.98 18.04
C GLY A 465 23.66 29.04 16.53
N GLN A 466 24.92 28.95 16.11
CA GLN A 466 25.30 29.10 14.70
C GLN A 466 26.20 27.95 14.25
N ILE A 467 26.03 27.54 13.00
CA ILE A 467 26.89 26.56 12.33
C ILE A 467 27.46 27.19 11.05
N SER A 468 28.78 27.14 10.88
CA SER A 468 29.45 27.44 9.62
C SER A 468 29.47 26.19 8.75
N GLN A 469 28.45 26.01 7.91
CA GLN A 469 28.18 24.70 7.31
C GLN A 469 29.19 24.21 6.24
N GLY A 470 30.18 25.00 5.82
CA GLY A 470 31.08 24.64 4.72
C GLY A 470 32.19 23.63 5.07
N ILE A 471 32.30 22.54 4.29
CA ILE A 471 33.48 21.66 4.26
C ILE A 471 34.14 21.74 2.88
N ARG A 472 35.42 22.15 2.83
CA ARG A 472 36.22 22.13 1.60
C ARG A 472 37.63 21.66 1.89
N ILE A 473 38.10 20.70 1.11
CA ILE A 473 39.47 20.20 1.21
C ILE A 473 40.38 21.02 0.28
N GLY A 474 41.53 21.44 0.81
CA GLY A 474 42.52 22.23 0.08
C GLY A 474 43.43 23.00 1.03
N SER A 475 44.12 24.02 0.50
CA SER A 475 45.13 24.79 1.23
C SER A 475 44.80 26.28 1.37
N GLY A 476 43.59 26.70 0.98
CA GLY A 476 43.13 28.08 1.07
C GLY A 476 42.43 28.42 2.39
N GLU A 477 42.09 29.68 2.58
CA GLU A 477 41.32 30.14 3.74
C GLU A 477 39.96 29.43 3.83
N GLY A 478 39.59 29.00 5.05
CA GLY A 478 38.35 28.28 5.31
C GLY A 478 38.30 26.86 4.72
N GLN A 479 39.46 26.22 4.50
CA GLN A 479 39.61 24.85 3.99
C GLN A 479 40.37 23.98 5.00
N TYR A 480 40.17 22.65 4.92
CA TYR A 480 40.92 21.65 5.68
C TYR A 480 41.97 20.98 4.79
N ALA A 481 43.14 20.62 5.33
CA ALA A 481 44.21 20.05 4.52
C ALA A 481 43.87 18.63 4.02
N SER A 482 43.12 17.86 4.82
CA SER A 482 42.57 16.57 4.44
C SER A 482 41.19 16.33 5.06
N TRP A 483 40.52 15.26 4.63
CA TRP A 483 39.22 14.87 5.17
C TRP A 483 39.28 14.43 6.63
N GLU A 484 40.38 13.76 7.01
CA GLU A 484 40.62 13.26 8.36
C GLU A 484 40.80 14.38 9.39
N GLU A 485 41.09 15.60 8.93
CA GLU A 485 41.24 16.79 9.76
C GLU A 485 39.92 17.56 9.98
N VAL A 486 38.81 17.14 9.37
CA VAL A 486 37.53 17.82 9.52
C VAL A 486 36.97 17.57 10.94
N PRO A 487 36.74 18.63 11.75
CA PRO A 487 36.16 18.50 13.08
C PRO A 487 34.64 18.40 12.98
N PHE A 488 34.09 17.19 12.91
CA PHE A 488 32.65 16.98 12.70
C PHE A 488 31.76 17.63 13.77
N GLU A 489 32.26 17.79 15.00
CA GLU A 489 31.55 18.48 16.09
C GLU A 489 31.24 19.96 15.77
N GLU A 490 31.95 20.60 14.84
CA GLU A 490 31.62 21.98 14.43
C GLU A 490 30.38 22.08 13.52
N TYR A 491 29.90 20.94 13.00
CA TYR A 491 28.78 20.88 12.06
C TYR A 491 27.48 20.39 12.71
N ALA A 492 27.53 20.13 14.00
CA ALA A 492 26.39 19.80 14.84
C ALA A 492 26.21 20.86 15.93
N LEU A 493 24.96 21.13 16.29
CA LEU A 493 24.60 22.03 17.39
C LEU A 493 23.52 21.36 18.25
N THR A 494 23.80 21.20 19.54
CA THR A 494 22.87 20.62 20.51
C THR A 494 22.27 21.70 21.40
N PHE A 495 20.95 21.68 21.50
CA PHE A 495 20.17 22.43 22.48
C PHE A 495 19.79 21.48 23.62
N GLU A 496 20.50 21.57 24.74
CA GLU A 496 20.37 20.63 25.86
C GLU A 496 19.14 20.92 26.74
N GLY A 497 18.46 19.85 27.17
CA GLY A 497 17.44 19.87 28.22
C GLY A 497 16.24 20.78 27.96
N VAL A 498 15.86 20.97 26.69
CA VAL A 498 14.79 21.89 26.29
C VAL A 498 13.42 21.26 26.52
N ALA A 499 12.59 21.95 27.31
CA ALA A 499 11.19 21.57 27.48
C ALA A 499 10.33 22.15 26.33
N PRO A 500 9.35 21.40 25.79
CA PRO A 500 8.36 21.93 24.86
C PRO A 500 7.56 23.09 25.44
N ALA A 501 7.01 23.93 24.57
CA ALA A 501 6.07 24.98 24.98
C ALA A 501 4.80 24.37 25.60
N ALA A 502 3.96 25.21 26.23
CA ALA A 502 2.75 24.76 26.91
C ALA A 502 1.73 24.06 25.99
N ASP A 503 1.80 24.31 24.69
CA ASP A 503 1.00 23.65 23.64
C ASP A 503 1.64 22.35 23.11
N GLY A 504 2.74 21.87 23.73
CA GLY A 504 3.42 20.64 23.35
C GLY A 504 4.31 20.77 22.11
N THR A 505 4.84 21.98 21.83
CA THR A 505 5.61 22.24 20.62
C THR A 505 7.06 22.66 20.86
N LEU A 506 7.93 22.28 19.93
CA LEU A 506 9.27 22.82 19.73
C LEU A 506 9.33 23.44 18.34
N ARG A 507 9.77 24.70 18.24
CA ARG A 507 9.89 25.44 16.97
C ARG A 507 11.35 25.76 16.70
N LEU A 508 11.93 25.13 15.69
CA LEU A 508 13.29 25.37 15.24
C LEU A 508 13.26 26.31 14.03
N THR A 509 13.72 27.54 14.24
CA THR A 509 13.92 28.51 13.16
C THR A 509 15.32 28.35 12.56
N VAL A 510 15.39 28.38 11.23
CA VAL A 510 16.60 28.29 10.40
C VAL A 510 16.72 29.56 9.56
N LYS A 511 17.88 30.22 9.61
CA LYS A 511 18.12 31.49 8.90
C LYS A 511 19.55 31.56 8.35
N GLY A 512 19.70 32.02 7.11
CA GLY A 512 21.02 32.31 6.53
C GLY A 512 21.56 33.65 7.01
N VAL A 513 22.79 33.66 7.52
CA VAL A 513 23.45 34.88 7.99
C VAL A 513 24.24 35.54 6.86
N ASP A 514 24.06 36.85 6.68
CA ASP A 514 24.92 37.61 5.77
C ASP A 514 26.26 37.95 6.43
N VAL A 515 27.24 37.08 6.18
CA VAL A 515 28.62 37.24 6.65
C VAL A 515 29.48 38.08 5.71
N GLY A 516 28.87 38.80 4.75
CA GLY A 516 29.59 39.58 3.73
C GLY A 516 30.32 38.72 2.69
N SER A 517 29.92 37.46 2.55
CA SER A 517 30.45 36.52 1.56
C SER A 517 29.67 36.60 0.24
N THR A 518 29.91 35.67 -0.69
CA THR A 518 29.19 35.58 -1.96
C THR A 518 27.85 34.83 -1.87
N ALA A 519 27.43 34.35 -0.69
CA ALA A 519 26.19 33.59 -0.54
C ALA A 519 25.56 33.77 0.85
N VAL A 520 24.24 33.99 0.89
CA VAL A 520 23.43 34.02 2.11
C VAL A 520 22.44 32.85 2.02
N GLU A 521 22.61 31.85 2.88
CA GLU A 521 21.84 30.62 2.80
C GLU A 521 21.81 29.92 4.15
N GLY A 522 20.60 29.72 4.69
CA GLY A 522 20.36 28.85 5.84
C GLY A 522 20.30 27.41 5.36
N HIS A 523 20.80 26.47 6.15
CA HIS A 523 20.85 25.07 5.78
C HIS A 523 20.61 24.17 6.98
N ILE A 524 19.82 23.11 6.82
CA ILE A 524 19.69 22.00 7.77
C ILE A 524 19.74 20.69 6.99
N SER A 525 20.67 19.81 7.37
CA SER A 525 20.78 18.46 6.81
C SER A 525 19.86 17.51 7.57
N ALA A 526 19.93 17.54 8.90
CA ALA A 526 19.27 16.56 9.74
C ALA A 526 19.01 17.08 11.16
N LEU A 527 18.17 16.33 11.90
CA LEU A 527 17.81 16.60 13.28
C LEU A 527 17.74 15.29 14.08
N CYS A 528 18.19 15.33 15.32
CA CYS A 528 17.97 14.31 16.34
C CYS A 528 17.23 14.95 17.52
N LEU A 529 16.09 14.38 17.89
CA LEU A 529 15.34 14.73 19.10
C LEU A 529 15.50 13.55 20.08
N ALA A 530 16.32 13.71 21.11
CA ALA A 530 16.55 12.68 22.11
C ALA A 530 15.94 13.08 23.46
N PRO A 531 15.38 12.15 24.25
CA PRO A 531 15.02 12.42 25.64
C PRO A 531 16.25 12.88 26.41
N ALA A 532 16.14 13.97 27.17
CA ALA A 532 17.24 14.43 28.04
C ALA A 532 17.34 13.54 29.29
N GLU A 533 18.57 13.30 29.77
CA GLU A 533 18.84 12.51 30.99
C GLU A 533 18.39 13.17 32.30
#